data_AF-A0A6A4Z4I8-F1
#
_entry.id   AF-A0A6A4Z4I8-F1
#
_cell.length_a   1.000
_cell.length_b   1.000
_cell.length_c   1.000
_cell.angle_alpha   90.00
_cell.angle_beta   90.00
_cell.angle_gamma   90.00
#
_symmetry.space_group_name_H-M   'P 1'
#
loop_
_entity.id
_entity.type
_entity.pdbx_description
1 polymer ?
#
loop_
_entity_poly.entity_id
_entity_poly.type
_entity_poly.pdbx_seq_one_letter_code
_entity_poly.pdbx_strand_id
1 'polypeptide(L)'
;MLHMLLLALIVPAFAHGQALCSTSGACMYKDPPVCGTDNVTYTDICALEVAQCKNKSIQLAATGICGFSGCVNQTSSCRLDISDPVCGTDGKTYANPCLLATAQCSDSS
;
A
#
# COMPACT_ATOMS: atom_id res chain seq x y z
N MET A 1 -42.45 -17.17 52.46
CA MET A 1 -42.94 -15.91 51.82
C MET A 1 -41.80 -14.91 51.96
N LEU A 2 -40.99 -14.50 50.99
CA LEU A 2 -40.83 -14.73 49.57
C LEU A 2 -39.36 -14.31 49.33
N HIS A 3 -38.53 -15.22 48.82
CA HIS A 3 -37.12 -14.94 48.52
C HIS A 3 -36.99 -13.80 47.51
N MET A 4 -36.01 -12.93 47.74
CA MET A 4 -35.55 -11.84 46.86
C MET A 4 -35.63 -12.19 45.37
N LEU A 5 -36.49 -11.50 44.64
CA LEU A 5 -36.37 -11.38 43.18
C LEU A 5 -35.66 -10.06 42.88
N LEU A 6 -34.33 -10.10 42.95
CA LEU A 6 -33.48 -9.11 42.31
C LEU A 6 -33.74 -9.18 40.80
N LEU A 7 -34.02 -8.03 40.20
CA LEU A 7 -34.10 -7.80 38.77
C LEU A 7 -32.79 -8.20 38.08
N ALA A 8 -32.63 -9.46 37.73
CA ALA A 8 -31.58 -9.90 36.83
C ALA A 8 -32.09 -9.69 35.40
N LEU A 9 -31.70 -8.56 34.84
CA LEU A 9 -31.71 -8.27 33.42
C LEU A 9 -31.12 -9.48 32.68
N ILE A 10 -31.98 -10.29 32.08
CA ILE A 10 -31.61 -11.22 31.01
C ILE A 10 -31.22 -10.36 29.82
N VAL A 11 -30.00 -9.83 29.87
CA VAL A 11 -29.32 -9.28 28.71
C VAL A 11 -29.23 -10.44 27.74
N PRO A 12 -29.90 -10.41 26.58
CA PRO A 12 -29.61 -11.42 25.57
C PRO A 12 -28.12 -11.25 25.28
N ALA A 13 -27.35 -12.33 25.42
CA ALA A 13 -26.02 -12.38 24.88
C ALA A 13 -26.16 -12.28 23.36
N PHE A 14 -26.33 -11.06 22.85
CA PHE A 14 -26.07 -10.75 21.47
C PHE A 14 -24.57 -10.95 21.32
N ALA A 15 -24.18 -12.19 21.02
CA ALA A 15 -22.97 -12.47 20.29
C ALA A 15 -23.11 -11.78 18.93
N HIS A 16 -22.94 -10.45 18.93
CA HIS A 16 -22.60 -9.72 17.74
C HIS A 16 -21.24 -10.31 17.35
N GLY A 17 -21.26 -11.25 16.41
CA GLY A 17 -20.06 -11.78 15.78
C GLY A 17 -19.33 -10.61 15.15
N GLN A 18 -18.47 -9.96 15.93
CA GLN A 18 -17.59 -8.92 15.44
C GLN A 18 -16.57 -9.65 14.57
N ALA A 19 -16.64 -9.43 13.26
CA ALA A 19 -15.56 -9.81 12.37
C ALA A 19 -14.31 -9.07 12.84
N LEU A 20 -13.47 -9.75 13.61
CA LEU A 20 -12.22 -9.18 14.12
C LEU A 20 -11.25 -9.09 12.94
N CYS A 21 -11.16 -7.90 12.37
CA CYS A 21 -10.10 -7.55 11.43
C CYS A 21 -8.79 -7.41 12.19
N SER A 22 -8.12 -8.53 12.40
CA SER A 22 -6.80 -8.60 13.03
C SER A 22 -5.78 -9.09 12.03
N THR A 23 -4.54 -8.63 12.18
CA THR A 23 -3.41 -9.26 11.51
C THR A 23 -3.38 -10.71 11.97
N SER A 24 -3.48 -11.65 11.04
CA SER A 24 -3.27 -13.05 11.36
C SER A 24 -1.80 -13.21 11.75
N GLY A 25 -1.48 -14.18 12.62
CA GLY A 25 -0.10 -14.48 12.99
C GLY A 25 0.80 -14.90 11.81
N ALA A 26 0.27 -14.99 10.58
CA ALA A 26 1.02 -15.22 9.35
C ALA A 26 1.82 -13.99 8.88
N CYS A 27 1.52 -12.79 9.40
CA CYS A 27 2.27 -11.56 9.13
C CYS A 27 3.54 -11.50 9.98
N MET A 28 4.46 -12.43 9.76
CA MET A 28 5.69 -12.55 10.53
C MET A 28 6.89 -11.83 9.88
N TYR A 29 6.76 -11.41 8.62
CA TYR A 29 7.83 -10.78 7.86
C TYR A 29 7.51 -9.32 7.54
N LYS A 30 8.55 -8.46 7.53
CA LYS A 30 8.43 -7.08 7.06
C LYS A 30 8.41 -7.10 5.53
N ASP A 31 7.23 -7.24 4.97
CA ASP A 31 7.01 -6.98 3.56
C ASP A 31 7.21 -5.49 3.24
N PRO A 32 7.55 -5.15 1.99
CA PRO A 32 7.65 -3.75 1.58
C PRO A 32 6.29 -3.03 1.68
N PRO A 33 6.29 -1.69 1.80
CA PRO A 33 5.06 -0.91 1.84
C PRO A 33 4.24 -1.06 0.55
N VAL A 34 2.94 -0.82 0.65
CA VAL A 34 1.99 -0.89 -0.48
C VAL A 34 1.03 0.30 -0.47
N CYS A 35 0.50 0.65 -1.63
CA CYS A 35 -0.47 1.72 -1.80
C CYS A 35 -1.87 1.16 -2.02
N GLY A 36 -2.85 1.61 -1.24
CA GLY A 36 -4.26 1.27 -1.42
C GLY A 36 -4.97 2.19 -2.43
N THR A 37 -6.12 1.75 -2.94
CA THR A 37 -7.00 2.55 -3.82
C THR A 37 -7.63 3.75 -3.13
N ASP A 38 -7.54 3.82 -1.80
CA ASP A 38 -7.86 4.96 -0.96
C ASP A 38 -6.71 5.99 -0.87
N ASN A 39 -5.64 5.79 -1.65
CA ASN A 39 -4.44 6.64 -1.67
C ASN A 39 -3.69 6.66 -0.31
N VAL A 40 -3.85 5.62 0.49
CA VAL A 40 -3.14 5.43 1.77
C VAL A 40 -1.98 4.45 1.58
N THR A 41 -0.81 4.80 2.12
CA THR A 41 0.33 3.88 2.19
C THR A 41 0.22 3.00 3.41
N TYR A 42 0.19 1.69 3.18
CA TYR A 42 0.21 0.66 4.21
C TYR A 42 1.64 0.17 4.40
N THR A 43 2.01 -0.08 5.66
CA THR A 43 3.38 -0.47 6.04
C THR A 43 3.85 -1.76 5.36
N ASP A 44 2.89 -2.63 5.06
CA ASP A 44 3.05 -3.92 4.43
C ASP A 44 1.69 -4.37 3.87
N ILE A 45 1.68 -5.51 3.16
CA ILE A 45 0.47 -6.08 2.60
C ILE A 45 -0.55 -6.49 3.67
N CYS A 46 -0.10 -6.91 4.86
CA CYS A 46 -0.98 -7.31 5.95
C CYS A 46 -1.78 -6.14 6.54
N ALA A 47 -1.14 -4.98 6.67
CA ALA A 47 -1.80 -3.76 7.09
C ALA A 47 -2.90 -3.36 6.10
N LEU A 48 -2.67 -3.55 4.80
CA LEU A 48 -3.69 -3.37 3.77
C LEU A 48 -4.84 -4.38 3.97
N GLU A 49 -4.56 -5.67 4.12
CA GLU A 49 -5.60 -6.70 4.32
C GLU A 49 -6.51 -6.42 5.53
N VAL A 50 -5.94 -5.92 6.64
CA VAL A 50 -6.72 -5.50 7.80
C VAL A 50 -7.63 -4.32 7.47
N ALA A 51 -7.17 -3.38 6.65
CA ALA A 51 -8.00 -2.27 6.18
C ALA A 51 -9.09 -2.74 5.22
N GLN A 52 -8.78 -3.66 4.29
CA GLN A 52 -9.76 -4.29 3.40
C GLN A 52 -10.82 -5.08 4.15
N CYS A 53 -10.44 -5.69 5.28
CA CYS A 53 -11.39 -6.35 6.16
C CYS A 53 -12.43 -5.36 6.73
N LYS A 54 -11.99 -4.16 7.11
CA LYS A 54 -12.87 -3.10 7.64
C LYS A 54 -13.65 -2.38 6.54
N ASN A 55 -13.04 -2.20 5.38
CA ASN A 55 -13.63 -1.53 4.23
C ASN A 55 -13.28 -2.30 2.94
N LYS A 56 -14.25 -3.06 2.44
CA LYS A 56 -14.10 -3.94 1.27
C LYS A 56 -13.89 -3.20 -0.06
N SER A 57 -14.07 -1.88 -0.09
CA SER A 57 -13.82 -1.05 -1.28
C SER A 57 -12.33 -0.73 -1.47
N ILE A 58 -11.51 -0.91 -0.44
CA ILE A 58 -10.07 -0.71 -0.50
C ILE A 58 -9.45 -1.90 -1.23
N GLN A 59 -8.61 -1.65 -2.21
CA GLN A 59 -7.84 -2.64 -2.95
C GLN A 59 -6.38 -2.21 -3.04
N LEU A 60 -5.50 -3.14 -3.40
CA LEU A 60 -4.12 -2.80 -3.74
C LEU A 60 -4.11 -1.97 -5.03
N ALA A 61 -3.64 -0.73 -4.95
CA ALA A 61 -3.45 0.14 -6.12
C ALA A 61 -2.05 -0.04 -6.73
N ALA A 62 -1.01 -0.09 -5.90
CA ALA A 62 0.37 -0.29 -6.35
C ALA A 62 1.24 -0.87 -5.22
N THR A 63 2.34 -1.52 -5.58
CA THR A 63 3.42 -1.83 -4.63
C THR A 63 4.24 -0.58 -4.35
N GLY A 64 4.67 -0.36 -3.11
CA GLY A 64 5.40 0.84 -2.69
C GLY A 64 4.51 1.90 -2.03
N ILE A 65 5.09 3.07 -1.78
CA ILE A 65 4.41 4.21 -1.15
C ILE A 65 3.49 4.89 -2.17
N CYS A 66 2.30 5.33 -1.76
CA CYS A 66 1.43 6.12 -2.63
C CYS A 66 2.11 7.40 -3.11
N GLY A 67 1.90 7.77 -4.37
CA GLY A 67 2.56 8.92 -4.99
C GLY A 67 4.07 8.72 -5.24
N PHE A 68 4.64 7.60 -4.81
CA PHE A 68 5.97 7.16 -5.22
C PHE A 68 5.79 6.17 -6.38
N SER A 69 5.68 6.68 -7.61
CA SER A 69 6.09 5.84 -8.73
C SER A 69 7.58 5.57 -8.52
N GLY A 70 8.06 4.34 -8.68
CA GLY A 70 9.49 3.96 -8.56
C GLY A 70 10.44 4.72 -9.49
N CYS A 71 9.90 5.71 -10.17
CA CYS A 71 10.52 6.84 -10.78
C CYS A 71 11.27 7.73 -9.79
N VAL A 72 12.57 7.51 -9.79
CA VAL A 72 13.52 8.48 -9.29
C VAL A 72 13.45 9.69 -10.23
N ASN A 73 12.56 10.66 -9.97
CA ASN A 73 12.52 11.95 -10.67
C ASN A 73 13.70 12.82 -10.23
N GLN A 74 14.89 12.24 -10.36
CA GLN A 74 16.12 12.81 -9.86
C GLN A 74 17.22 12.34 -10.80
N THR A 75 17.42 13.15 -11.85
CA THR A 75 18.62 13.15 -12.70
C THR A 75 19.91 13.17 -11.86
N SER A 76 19.84 13.66 -10.61
CA SER A 76 20.88 13.64 -9.58
C SER A 76 21.35 12.24 -9.15
N SER A 77 20.56 11.19 -9.38
CA SER A 77 20.99 9.80 -9.12
C SER A 77 21.75 9.18 -10.29
N CYS A 78 21.72 9.81 -11.47
CA CYS A 78 22.42 9.31 -12.64
C CYS A 78 23.88 9.79 -12.64
N ARG A 79 24.79 8.85 -12.87
CA ARG A 79 26.21 9.13 -13.05
C ARG A 79 26.42 9.76 -14.43
N LEU A 80 26.62 11.09 -14.47
CA LEU A 80 26.69 11.85 -15.73
C LEU A 80 28.03 11.71 -16.47
N ASP A 81 29.08 11.20 -15.82
CA ASP A 81 30.36 10.91 -16.45
C ASP A 81 30.36 9.59 -17.25
N ILE A 82 29.28 8.81 -17.18
CA ILE A 82 29.06 7.64 -18.04
C ILE A 82 28.21 8.08 -19.24
N SER A 83 28.80 8.00 -20.43
CA SER A 83 28.14 8.27 -21.71
C SER A 83 27.94 6.96 -22.48
N ASP A 84 26.69 6.54 -22.59
CA ASP A 84 26.26 5.34 -23.33
C ASP A 84 24.91 5.64 -24.01
N PRO A 85 24.93 6.39 -25.13
CA PRO A 85 23.73 7.01 -25.65
C PRO A 85 22.72 5.97 -26.17
N VAL A 86 21.46 6.14 -25.78
CA VAL A 86 20.35 5.26 -26.19
C VAL A 86 19.24 6.06 -26.87
N CYS A 87 18.59 5.45 -27.86
CA CYS A 87 17.42 6.04 -28.54
C CYS A 87 16.13 5.60 -27.81
N GLY A 88 15.34 6.56 -27.36
CA GLY A 88 14.03 6.33 -26.75
C GLY A 88 12.94 6.07 -27.78
N THR A 89 11.83 5.49 -27.32
CA THR A 89 10.63 5.26 -28.14
C THR A 89 9.93 6.56 -28.55
N ASP A 90 10.22 7.67 -27.86
CA ASP A 90 9.77 9.02 -28.19
C ASP A 90 10.64 9.70 -29.27
N GLY A 91 11.62 8.98 -29.82
CA GLY A 91 12.53 9.47 -30.86
C GLY A 91 13.66 10.37 -30.34
N LYS A 92 13.78 10.56 -29.02
CA LYS A 92 14.89 11.33 -28.42
C LYS A 92 16.08 10.44 -28.09
N THR A 93 17.28 10.98 -28.20
CA THR A 93 18.50 10.31 -27.74
C THR A 93 18.84 10.78 -26.32
N TYR A 94 19.12 9.83 -25.43
CA TYR A 94 19.48 10.08 -24.04
C TYR A 94 20.95 9.74 -23.84
N ALA A 95 21.69 10.57 -23.08
CA ALA A 95 23.14 10.43 -22.95
C ALA A 95 23.59 9.14 -22.22
N ASN A 96 22.70 8.54 -21.43
CA ASN A 96 22.89 7.20 -20.86
C ASN A 96 21.53 6.53 -20.54
N PRO A 97 21.50 5.21 -20.28
CA PRO A 97 20.26 4.48 -19.97
C PRO A 97 19.55 4.98 -18.70
N CYS A 98 20.30 5.51 -17.72
CA CYS A 98 19.71 6.08 -16.51
C CYS A 98 18.87 7.32 -16.84
N LEU A 99 19.37 8.22 -17.69
CA LEU A 99 18.64 9.40 -18.13
C LEU A 99 17.38 9.05 -18.92
N LEU A 100 17.42 8.01 -19.77
CA LEU A 100 16.22 7.49 -20.44
C LEU A 100 15.18 7.01 -19.41
N ALA A 101 15.60 6.21 -18.42
CA ALA A 101 14.71 5.71 -17.37
C ALA A 101 14.07 6.84 -16.54
N THR A 102 14.82 7.90 -16.23
CA THR A 102 14.26 9.08 -15.54
C THR A 102 13.26 9.86 -16.39
N ALA A 103 13.42 9.86 -17.72
CA ALA A 103 12.51 10.59 -18.61
C ALA A 103 11.18 9.85 -18.81
N GLN A 104 11.22 8.53 -19.01
CA GLN A 104 10.02 7.67 -19.10
C GLN A 104 9.09 7.81 -17.88
N CYS A 105 9.68 8.21 -16.77
CA CYS A 105 9.02 8.43 -15.51
C CYS A 105 8.23 9.73 -15.39
N SER A 106 8.51 10.73 -16.23
CA SER A 106 7.75 11.98 -16.26
C SER A 106 6.47 11.89 -17.11
N ASP A 107 6.38 10.88 -17.97
CA ASP A 107 5.28 10.70 -18.93
C ASP A 107 4.19 9.71 -18.43
N SER A 108 4.40 9.09 -17.26
CA SER A 108 3.48 8.12 -16.65
C SER A 108 2.64 8.76 -15.54
N SER A 109 1.94 9.85 -15.85
CA SER A 109 0.94 10.50 -14.97
C SER A 109 -0.46 10.37 -15.56
#